data_AF-A0A4V0NGM5-F1
#
_entry.id   AF-A0A4V0NGM5-F1
#
_cell.length_a   1.000
_cell.length_b   1.000
_cell.length_c   1.000
_cell.angle_alpha   90.00
_cell.angle_beta   90.00
_cell.angle_gamma   90.00
#
_symmetry.space_group_name_H-M   'P 1'
#
loop_
_entity.id
_entity.type
_entity.pdbx_description
1 polymer ?
#
loop_
_entity_poly.entity_id
_entity_poly.type
_entity_poly.pdbx_seq_one_letter_code
_entity_poly.pdbx_strand_id
1 'polypeptide(L)'
;MLAGALLGGGCGKTLSEDDCRRIGEAMRTAWAAEAKRSGPAAPGSSGKAAVVIASEGERLSSEWTSDCKRELAGTEVDPGEVDCLTRAKTLDELRRCSAP
;
A
#
# COMPACT_ATOMS: atom_id res chain seq x y z
N MET A 1 39.86 -7.11 -10.40
CA MET A 1 39.04 -7.20 -11.64
C MET A 1 38.06 -8.34 -11.47
N LEU A 2 36.76 -8.03 -11.45
CA LEU A 2 35.58 -8.89 -11.66
C LEU A 2 34.43 -7.85 -11.79
N ALA A 3 34.06 -7.44 -13.02
CA ALA A 3 32.93 -8.03 -13.77
C ALA A 3 31.70 -8.14 -12.84
N GLY A 4 30.74 -7.22 -12.85
CA GLY A 4 29.95 -6.84 -14.01
C GLY A 4 28.51 -7.25 -13.72
N ALA A 5 27.70 -6.30 -13.26
CA ALA A 5 26.25 -6.40 -13.31
C ALA A 5 25.74 -5.00 -13.65
N LEU A 6 25.48 -4.80 -14.94
CA LEU A 6 24.58 -3.78 -15.43
C LEU A 6 23.23 -4.03 -14.74
N LEU A 7 23.01 -3.43 -13.58
CA LEU A 7 21.64 -3.26 -13.06
C LEU A 7 20.99 -2.30 -14.04
N GLY A 8 20.25 -2.90 -14.98
CA GLY A 8 19.59 -2.20 -16.06
C GLY A 8 18.89 -0.97 -15.47
N GLY A 9 19.15 0.18 -16.09
CA GLY A 9 18.21 1.29 -16.02
C GLY A 9 16.90 0.78 -16.58
N GLY A 10 16.08 0.19 -15.71
CA GLY A 10 14.70 -0.12 -16.04
C GLY A 10 14.08 1.21 -16.41
N CYS A 11 13.59 1.34 -17.64
CA CYS A 11 12.68 2.42 -17.96
C CYS A 11 11.66 2.49 -16.82
N GLY A 12 11.61 3.64 -16.13
CA GLY A 12 10.58 3.88 -15.15
C GLY A 12 9.22 3.61 -15.79
N LYS A 13 8.27 3.10 -15.01
CA LYS A 13 6.90 3.06 -15.51
C LYS A 13 6.25 4.40 -15.20
N THR A 14 5.44 4.90 -16.12
CA THR A 14 4.57 6.02 -15.81
C THR A 14 3.44 5.52 -14.92
N LEU A 15 3.30 6.10 -13.72
CA LEU A 15 2.21 5.75 -12.81
C LEU A 15 0.87 6.21 -13.40
N SER A 16 -0.07 5.29 -13.59
CA SER A 16 -1.41 5.60 -14.08
C SER A 16 -2.40 5.85 -12.94
N GLU A 17 -3.54 6.48 -13.23
CA GLU A 17 -4.63 6.58 -12.25
C GLU A 17 -5.16 5.20 -11.80
N ASP A 18 -5.11 4.21 -12.70
CA ASP A 18 -5.46 2.83 -12.39
C ASP A 18 -4.46 2.17 -11.43
N ASP A 19 -3.18 2.50 -11.54
CA ASP A 19 -2.16 2.07 -10.57
C ASP A 19 -2.44 2.65 -9.19
N CYS A 20 -2.76 3.95 -9.11
CA CYS A 20 -3.18 4.59 -7.87
C CYS A 20 -4.39 3.90 -7.25
N ARG A 21 -5.40 3.55 -8.07
CA ARG A 21 -6.58 2.80 -7.60
C ARG A 21 -6.17 1.43 -7.04
N ARG A 22 -5.33 0.69 -7.75
CA ARG A 22 -4.89 -0.66 -7.33
C ARG A 22 -4.07 -0.65 -6.05
N ILE A 23 -3.16 0.33 -5.88
CA ILE A 23 -2.42 0.49 -4.64
C ILE A 23 -3.37 0.84 -3.48
N GLY A 24 -4.33 1.75 -3.71
CA GLY A 24 -5.37 2.07 -2.72
C GLY A 24 -6.22 0.86 -2.31
N GLU A 25 -6.54 -0.04 -3.26
CA GLU A 25 -7.21 -1.32 -2.97
C GLU A 25 -6.35 -2.27 -2.11
N ALA A 26 -5.04 -2.32 -2.37
CA ALA A 26 -4.10 -3.09 -1.55
C ALA A 26 -3.99 -2.51 -0.13
N MET A 27 -3.97 -1.19 0.02
CA MET A 27 -4.01 -0.50 1.32
C MET A 27 -5.29 -0.84 2.09
N ARG A 28 -6.47 -0.74 1.47
CA ARG A 28 -7.75 -1.15 2.08
C ARG A 28 -7.72 -2.61 2.53
N THR A 29 -7.16 -3.49 1.70
CA THR A 29 -7.01 -4.92 2.03
C THR A 29 -6.14 -5.11 3.27
N ALA A 30 -5.01 -4.40 3.35
CA ALA A 30 -4.10 -4.45 4.49
C ALA A 30 -4.74 -3.94 5.79
N TRP A 31 -5.49 -2.84 5.73
CA TRP A 31 -6.25 -2.31 6.86
C TRP A 31 -7.37 -3.26 7.32
N ALA A 32 -8.06 -3.90 6.38
CA ALA A 32 -9.06 -4.91 6.71
C ALA A 32 -8.45 -6.13 7.40
N ALA A 33 -7.24 -6.54 7.01
CA ALA A 33 -6.50 -7.59 7.69
C ALA A 33 -6.12 -7.16 9.13
N GLU A 34 -5.71 -5.90 9.33
CA GLU A 34 -5.38 -5.37 10.65
C GLU A 34 -6.60 -5.25 11.58
N ALA A 35 -7.73 -4.78 11.04
CA ALA A 35 -8.99 -4.71 11.77
C ALA A 35 -9.43 -6.10 12.26
N LYS A 36 -9.26 -7.14 11.44
CA LYS A 36 -9.54 -8.54 11.81
C LYS A 36 -8.61 -9.06 12.91
N ARG A 37 -7.32 -8.70 12.86
CA ARG A 37 -6.34 -9.06 13.91
C ARG A 37 -6.65 -8.38 15.24
N SER A 38 -7.20 -7.17 15.18
CA SER A 38 -7.57 -6.35 16.34
C SER A 38 -8.89 -6.77 17.01
N GLY A 39 -9.22 -8.07 16.96
CA GLY A 39 -10.43 -8.65 17.54
C GLY A 39 -10.61 -8.32 19.03
N PRO A 40 -11.75 -8.68 19.64
CA PRO A 40 -12.03 -8.34 21.03
C PRO A 40 -10.94 -8.92 21.95
N ALA A 41 -10.18 -8.03 22.61
CA ALA A 41 -9.01 -8.39 23.41
C ALA A 41 -9.34 -9.29 24.64
N ALA A 42 -10.62 -9.39 24.99
CA ALA A 42 -11.14 -10.21 26.09
C ALA A 42 -12.66 -10.43 25.91
N PRO A 43 -13.26 -11.44 26.55
CA PRO A 43 -14.72 -11.53 26.68
C PRO A 43 -15.27 -10.25 27.33
N GLY A 44 -16.13 -9.52 26.63
CA GLY A 44 -16.67 -8.22 27.07
C GLY A 44 -16.00 -6.99 26.45
N SER A 45 -14.93 -7.16 25.67
CA SER A 45 -14.36 -6.08 24.86
C SER A 45 -15.32 -5.74 23.71
N SER A 46 -15.85 -4.52 23.72
CA SER A 46 -16.58 -3.99 22.56
C SER A 46 -15.60 -3.92 21.38
N GLY A 47 -15.90 -4.55 20.24
CA GLY A 47 -15.07 -4.56 19.02
C GLY A 47 -14.84 -3.18 18.36
N LYS A 48 -14.90 -2.09 19.14
CA LYS A 48 -14.67 -0.69 18.75
C LYS A 48 -13.30 -0.49 18.11
N ALA A 49 -12.26 -1.20 18.55
CA ALA A 49 -10.93 -1.11 17.95
C ALA A 49 -10.94 -1.55 16.49
N ALA A 50 -11.51 -2.72 16.18
CA ALA A 50 -11.65 -3.19 14.80
C ALA A 50 -12.47 -2.23 13.93
N VAL A 51 -13.54 -1.64 14.48
CA VAL A 51 -14.36 -0.64 13.76
C VAL A 51 -13.56 0.63 13.46
N VAL A 52 -12.83 1.17 14.44
CA VAL A 52 -11.99 2.36 14.26
C VAL A 52 -10.89 2.10 13.23
N ILE A 53 -10.22 0.96 13.30
CA ILE A 53 -9.15 0.58 12.36
C ILE A 53 -9.70 0.45 10.94
N ALA A 54 -10.89 -0.16 10.77
CA ALA A 54 -11.52 -0.24 9.46
C ALA A 54 -11.91 1.15 8.91
N SER A 55 -12.50 2.01 9.75
CA SER A 55 -12.87 3.38 9.39
C SER A 55 -11.67 4.23 8.97
N GLU A 56 -10.62 4.25 9.80
CA GLU A 56 -9.40 5.00 9.51
C GLU A 56 -8.66 4.43 8.30
N GLY A 57 -8.65 3.10 8.14
CA GLY A 57 -8.09 2.44 6.98
C GLY A 57 -8.76 2.85 5.67
N GLU A 58 -10.09 2.97 5.66
CA GLU A 58 -10.84 3.45 4.49
C GLU A 58 -10.52 4.92 4.19
N ARG A 59 -10.53 5.78 5.22
CA ARG A 59 -10.21 7.21 5.09
C ARG A 59 -8.80 7.41 4.52
N LEU A 60 -7.80 6.82 5.15
CA LEU A 60 -6.39 6.95 4.74
C LEU A 60 -6.13 6.38 3.34
N SER A 61 -6.74 5.25 2.99
CA SER A 61 -6.58 4.68 1.65
C SER A 61 -7.23 5.56 0.57
N SER A 62 -8.35 6.21 0.90
CA SER A 62 -9.05 7.13 -0.01
C SER A 62 -8.31 8.45 -0.20
N GLU A 63 -7.80 9.03 0.89
CA GLU A 63 -6.91 10.21 0.85
C GLU A 63 -5.67 9.91 0.01
N TRP A 64 -4.94 8.84 0.32
CA TRP A 64 -3.76 8.43 -0.43
C TRP A 64 -4.05 8.21 -1.92
N THR A 65 -5.18 7.55 -2.26
CA THR A 65 -5.55 7.33 -3.68
C THR A 65 -5.81 8.66 -4.40
N SER A 66 -6.45 9.61 -3.73
CA SER A 66 -6.75 10.93 -4.29
C SER A 66 -5.48 11.75 -4.51
N ASP A 67 -4.55 11.68 -3.55
CA ASP A 67 -3.26 12.34 -3.60
C ASP A 67 -2.38 11.73 -4.70
N CYS A 68 -2.32 10.40 -4.78
CA CYS A 68 -1.61 9.69 -5.84
C CYS A 68 -2.07 10.13 -7.25
N LYS A 69 -3.39 10.20 -7.48
CA LYS A 69 -3.93 10.63 -8.78
C LYS A 69 -3.60 12.08 -9.11
N ARG A 70 -3.57 12.95 -8.10
CA ARG A 70 -3.31 14.39 -8.27
C ARG A 70 -1.83 14.67 -8.47
N GLU A 71 -0.95 13.95 -7.77
CA GLU A 71 0.45 14.32 -7.61
C GLU A 71 1.43 13.36 -8.28
N LEU A 72 1.08 12.08 -8.39
CA LEU A 72 1.98 11.04 -8.89
C LEU A 72 1.56 10.47 -10.25
N ALA A 73 0.29 10.57 -10.63
CA ALA A 73 -0.15 10.11 -11.94
C ALA A 73 0.57 10.90 -13.06
N GLY A 74 1.12 10.19 -14.03
CA GLY A 74 1.95 10.78 -15.08
C GLY A 74 3.43 10.93 -14.73
N THR A 75 3.84 10.63 -13.49
CA THR A 75 5.25 10.61 -13.09
C THR A 75 5.89 9.25 -13.34
N GLU A 76 7.20 9.23 -13.60
CA GLU A 76 7.98 7.99 -13.68
C GLU A 76 8.29 7.48 -12.28
N VAL A 77 8.00 6.20 -12.05
CA VAL A 77 8.25 5.49 -10.79
C VAL A 77 8.92 4.15 -11.05
N ASP A 78 9.51 3.58 -10.00
CA ASP A 78 10.05 2.23 -10.07
C ASP A 78 8.90 1.21 -10.28
N PRO A 79 8.94 0.41 -11.37
CA PRO A 79 7.91 -0.58 -11.62
C PRO A 79 7.81 -1.64 -10.52
N GLY A 80 8.95 -2.03 -9.94
CA GLY A 80 9.05 -3.01 -8.86
C GLY A 80 8.43 -2.53 -7.56
N GLU A 81 8.55 -1.24 -7.24
CA GLU A 81 7.88 -0.63 -6.08
C GLU A 81 6.35 -0.74 -6.21
N VAL A 82 5.78 -0.32 -7.35
CA VAL A 82 4.33 -0.38 -7.57
C VAL A 82 3.83 -1.83 -7.57
N ASP A 83 4.59 -2.72 -8.17
CA ASP A 83 4.32 -4.15 -8.14
C ASP A 83 4.32 -4.73 -6.72
N CYS A 84 5.24 -4.28 -5.87
CA CYS A 84 5.28 -4.66 -4.45
C CYS A 84 4.03 -4.16 -3.73
N LEU A 85 3.74 -2.86 -3.85
CA LEU A 85 2.61 -2.20 -3.17
C LEU A 85 1.27 -2.82 -3.56
N THR A 86 1.05 -3.10 -4.85
CA THR A 86 -0.21 -3.70 -5.33
C THR A 86 -0.42 -5.15 -4.88
N ARG A 87 0.66 -5.89 -4.59
CA ARG A 87 0.58 -7.27 -4.11
C ARG A 87 0.47 -7.39 -2.59
N ALA A 88 0.87 -6.36 -1.83
CA ALA A 88 0.83 -6.36 -0.38
C ALA A 88 -0.58 -6.62 0.18
N LYS A 89 -0.64 -7.41 1.28
CA LYS A 89 -1.88 -7.80 1.97
C LYS A 89 -1.86 -7.44 3.46
N THR A 90 -0.75 -6.90 3.97
CA THR A 90 -0.58 -6.48 5.35
C THR A 90 0.12 -5.13 5.44
N LEU A 91 -0.08 -4.41 6.55
CA LEU A 91 0.58 -3.12 6.78
C LEU A 91 2.11 -3.27 6.82
N ASP A 92 2.62 -4.37 7.35
CA ASP A 92 4.06 -4.67 7.36
C ASP A 92 4.63 -4.91 5.96
N GLU A 93 3.88 -5.55 5.06
CA GLU A 93 4.28 -5.67 3.65
C GLU A 93 4.30 -4.32 2.96
N LEU A 94 3.27 -3.49 3.14
CA LEU A 94 3.24 -2.12 2.58
C LEU A 94 4.44 -1.30 3.07
N ARG A 95 4.75 -1.34 4.37
CA ARG A 95 5.90 -0.66 4.95
C ARG A 95 7.23 -1.13 4.35
N ARG A 96 7.36 -2.42 4.07
CA ARG A 96 8.58 -2.98 3.44
C ARG A 96 8.70 -2.56 1.97
N CYS A 97 7.58 -2.47 1.26
CA CYS A 97 7.58 -2.01 -0.13
C CYS A 97 7.95 -0.52 -0.26
N SER A 98 7.59 0.31 0.72
CA SER A 98 7.86 1.75 0.73
C SER A 98 9.15 2.13 1.48
N ALA A 99 10.00 1.16 1.81
CA ALA A 99 11.27 1.43 2.47
C ALA A 99 12.29 1.95 1.45
N PRO A 100 13.03 3.04 1.75
CA PRO A 100 14.04 3.59 0.86
C PRO A 100 15.26 2.68 0.68
#